data_AF-X1FXZ8-F1
#
_entry.id   AF-X1FXZ8-F1
#
_cell.length_a   1.000
_cell.length_b   1.000
_cell.length_c   1.000
_cell.angle_alpha   90.00
_cell.angle_beta   90.00
_cell.angle_gamma   90.00
#
_symmetry.space_group_name_H-M   'P 1'
#
loop_
_entity.id
_entity.type
_entity.pdbx_description
1 polymer ?
#
loop_
_entity_poly.entity_id
_entity_poly.type
_entity_poly.pdbx_seq_one_letter_code
_entity_poly.pdbx_strand_id
1 'polypeptide(L)'
;TIDGVETLVIEKLERANSVDFVTEPGAGGAVTLYESDRQRNVDLVELATLKERRPDLIKAIESKVREQIKEEVKRAMEDKDKIVDLEGQIETLTTERDNLQTKITEAEKAQAKAEAQATIKEAVDKAELPDAAKERLIERFKDAESADGIVEAIQSEVDYIAKLSEAGKVKGFGITNVNAEKDREALKESFKKMHPEWTDEQIETAVSGR
;
A
#
# COMPACT_ATOMS: atom_id res chain seq x y z
N THR A 1 35.91 -6.63 87.97
CA THR A 1 35.99 -5.20 88.32
C THR A 1 37.41 -4.73 88.09
N ILE A 2 37.60 -3.79 87.19
CA ILE A 2 38.88 -3.07 87.02
C ILE A 2 38.64 -1.69 87.63
N ASP A 3 39.49 -1.28 88.57
CA ASP A 3 39.40 0.00 89.28
C ASP A 3 38.01 0.33 89.88
N GLY A 4 37.33 -0.68 90.44
CA GLY A 4 36.05 -0.50 91.13
C GLY A 4 34.81 -0.40 90.24
N VAL A 5 34.97 -0.49 88.90
CA VAL A 5 33.85 -0.50 87.95
C VAL A 5 33.60 -1.93 87.45
N GLU A 6 32.34 -2.36 87.41
CA GLU A 6 31.95 -3.63 86.80
C GLU A 6 32.22 -3.57 85.29
N THR A 7 33.21 -4.33 84.84
CA THR A 7 33.64 -4.38 83.45
C THR A 7 33.57 -5.80 82.91
N LEU A 8 33.16 -5.92 81.65
CA LEU A 8 33.14 -7.18 80.91
C LEU A 8 34.58 -7.55 80.53
N VAL A 9 35.02 -8.73 80.96
CA VAL A 9 36.32 -9.28 80.59
C VAL A 9 36.12 -10.22 79.40
N ILE A 10 36.75 -9.89 78.27
CA ILE A 10 36.81 -10.78 77.11
C ILE A 10 38.06 -11.64 77.25
N GLU A 11 37.88 -12.93 77.53
CA GLU A 11 38.99 -13.86 77.75
C GLU A 11 39.69 -14.27 76.45
N LYS A 12 38.95 -14.33 75.34
CA LYS A 12 39.49 -14.74 74.04
C LYS A 12 38.63 -14.22 72.88
N LEU A 13 39.30 -13.81 71.80
CA LEU A 13 38.68 -13.62 70.48
C LEU A 13 38.92 -14.89 69.65
N GLU A 14 37.85 -15.54 69.19
CA GLU A 14 38.00 -16.77 68.39
C GLU A 14 38.39 -16.49 66.93
N ARG A 15 37.88 -15.39 66.35
CA ARG A 15 38.13 -14.97 64.97
C ARG A 15 37.99 -13.46 64.85
N ALA A 16 38.81 -12.84 64.03
CA ALA A 16 38.70 -11.44 63.63
C ALA A 16 38.83 -11.34 62.10
N ASN A 17 37.83 -10.77 61.43
CA ASN A 17 37.85 -10.60 59.97
C ASN A 17 38.57 -9.31 59.56
N SER A 18 38.41 -8.25 60.37
CA SER A 18 39.11 -6.98 60.25
C SER A 18 39.32 -6.40 61.65
N VAL A 19 40.35 -5.58 61.82
CA VAL A 19 40.62 -4.83 63.05
C VAL A 19 40.86 -3.38 62.65
N ASP A 20 40.20 -2.43 63.30
CA ASP A 20 40.51 -1.01 63.16
C ASP A 20 41.78 -0.69 63.95
N PHE A 21 42.73 -0.01 63.32
CA PHE A 21 44.00 0.33 63.96
C PHE A 21 43.81 1.54 64.89
N VAL A 22 43.84 1.30 66.20
CA VAL A 22 43.88 2.36 67.21
C VAL A 22 45.34 2.62 67.58
N THR A 23 45.83 3.83 67.29
CA THR A 23 47.26 4.20 67.45
C THR A 23 47.68 4.45 68.90
N GLU A 24 46.74 4.76 69.80
CA GLU A 24 47.01 5.01 71.22
C GLU A 24 46.22 4.05 72.11
N PRO A 25 46.89 3.11 72.81
CA PRO A 25 46.22 2.23 73.74
C PRO A 25 45.84 3.01 75.00
N GLY A 26 44.54 3.14 75.27
CA GLY A 26 44.06 3.63 76.56
C GLY A 26 44.42 2.67 77.69
N ALA A 27 44.93 3.20 78.81
CA ALA A 27 45.32 2.48 80.03
C ALA A 27 46.55 1.55 79.92
N GLY A 28 47.59 1.95 79.18
CA GLY A 28 48.93 1.34 79.28
C GLY A 28 49.08 -0.05 78.64
N GLY A 29 48.18 -0.44 77.74
CA GLY A 29 48.26 -1.69 76.99
C GLY A 29 49.40 -1.70 75.95
N ALA A 30 49.92 -2.89 75.64
CA ALA A 30 50.88 -3.10 74.55
C ALA A 30 50.15 -3.63 73.31
N VAL A 31 50.51 -3.10 72.13
CA VAL A 31 49.97 -3.57 70.84
C VAL A 31 50.88 -4.66 70.29
N THR A 32 50.38 -5.90 70.21
CA THR A 32 51.06 -7.01 69.54
C THR A 32 50.42 -7.23 68.16
N LEU A 33 51.17 -6.96 67.09
CA LEU A 33 50.72 -7.17 65.72
C LEU A 33 50.63 -8.67 65.44
N TYR A 34 49.43 -9.14 65.10
CA TYR A 34 49.22 -10.46 64.50
C TYR A 34 48.73 -10.24 63.07
N GLU A 35 49.48 -10.76 62.09
CA GLU A 35 48.98 -10.77 60.71
C GLU A 35 47.71 -11.62 60.64
N SER A 36 46.65 -11.06 60.06
CA SER A 36 45.39 -11.76 59.84
C SER A 36 45.63 -13.08 59.10
N ASP A 37 44.94 -14.16 59.49
CA ASP A 37 45.06 -15.48 58.85
C ASP A 37 44.61 -15.42 57.38
N ARG A 38 45.54 -15.10 56.48
CA ARG A 38 45.33 -14.99 55.05
C ARG A 38 44.91 -16.33 54.43
N GLN A 39 45.21 -17.46 55.05
CA GLN A 39 44.95 -18.78 54.47
C GLN A 39 43.47 -19.18 54.50
N ARG A 40 42.65 -18.51 55.32
CA ARG A 40 41.22 -18.83 55.51
C ARG A 40 40.30 -17.67 55.15
N ASN A 41 40.84 -16.53 54.73
CA ASN A 41 40.04 -15.40 54.30
C ASN A 41 39.53 -15.63 52.87
N VAL A 42 38.21 -15.83 52.73
CA VAL A 42 37.53 -16.16 51.47
C VAL A 42 37.72 -15.06 50.42
N ASP A 43 37.86 -13.80 50.85
CA ASP A 43 38.06 -12.65 49.96
C ASP A 43 39.50 -12.54 49.44
N LEU A 44 40.44 -13.28 50.05
CA LEU A 44 41.85 -13.35 49.66
C LEU A 44 42.21 -14.68 48.96
N VAL A 45 41.25 -15.59 48.75
CA VAL A 45 41.50 -16.86 48.07
C VAL A 45 41.58 -16.63 46.56
N GLU A 46 42.77 -16.83 46.01
CA GLU A 46 42.98 -16.82 44.56
C GLU A 46 42.40 -18.09 43.91
N LEU A 47 41.95 -17.97 42.65
CA LEU A 47 41.42 -19.08 41.86
C LEU A 47 42.41 -20.25 41.74
N ALA A 48 43.71 -19.98 41.68
CA ALA A 48 44.76 -20.99 41.64
C ALA A 48 44.76 -21.83 42.94
N THR A 49 44.70 -21.15 44.09
CA THR A 49 44.65 -21.80 45.40
C THR A 49 43.36 -22.60 45.60
N LEU A 50 42.23 -22.12 45.06
CA LEU A 50 40.96 -22.86 45.10
C LEU A 50 41.02 -24.14 44.25
N LYS A 51 41.68 -24.08 43.09
CA LYS A 51 41.90 -25.25 42.20
C LYS A 51 42.70 -26.35 42.85
N GLU A 52 43.73 -25.98 43.60
CA GLU A 52 44.58 -26.94 44.30
C GLU A 52 43.91 -27.50 45.55
N ARG A 53 43.26 -26.64 46.36
CA ARG A 53 42.69 -27.06 47.65
C ARG A 53 41.37 -27.78 47.53
N ARG A 54 40.52 -27.41 46.57
CA ARG A 54 39.16 -27.94 46.41
C ARG A 54 38.80 -28.21 44.94
N PRO A 55 39.50 -29.15 44.28
CA PRO A 55 39.19 -29.54 42.90
C PRO A 55 37.81 -30.19 42.77
N ASP A 56 37.25 -30.72 43.87
CA ASP A 56 35.90 -31.26 43.97
C ASP A 56 34.82 -30.21 43.67
N LEU A 57 34.93 -29.03 44.29
CA LEU A 57 33.98 -27.93 44.10
C LEU A 57 34.03 -27.38 42.68
N ILE A 58 35.23 -27.28 42.11
CA ILE A 58 35.40 -26.78 40.74
C ILE A 58 34.80 -27.74 39.73
N LYS A 59 35.03 -29.05 39.87
CA LYS A 59 34.38 -30.05 39.01
C LYS A 59 32.86 -30.02 39.13
N ALA A 60 32.32 -29.84 40.34
CA ALA A 60 30.88 -29.73 40.53
C ALA A 60 30.30 -28.48 39.85
N ILE A 61 30.98 -27.33 39.97
CA ILE A 61 30.60 -26.08 39.30
C ILE A 61 30.71 -26.23 37.78
N GLU A 62 31.81 -26.77 37.26
CA GLU A 62 32.01 -27.00 35.83
C GLU A 62 30.94 -27.91 35.24
N SER A 63 30.58 -29.01 35.92
CA SER A 63 29.52 -29.90 35.46
C SER A 63 28.17 -29.18 35.38
N LYS A 64 27.82 -28.42 36.43
CA LYS A 64 26.56 -27.65 36.47
C LYS A 64 26.52 -26.57 35.39
N VAL A 65 27.61 -25.84 35.21
CA VAL A 65 27.74 -24.81 34.16
C VAL A 65 27.67 -25.44 32.77
N ARG A 66 28.31 -26.59 32.55
CA ARG A 66 28.22 -27.32 31.27
C ARG A 66 26.81 -27.80 30.96
N GLU A 67 26.07 -28.26 31.97
CA GLU A 67 24.66 -28.64 31.79
C GLU A 67 23.80 -27.44 31.41
N GLN A 68 23.96 -26.30 32.11
CA GLN A 68 23.26 -25.06 31.77
C GLN A 68 23.60 -24.57 30.36
N ILE A 69 24.89 -24.56 29.99
CA ILE A 69 25.32 -24.19 28.63
C ILE A 69 24.72 -25.14 27.58
N LYS A 70 24.65 -26.45 27.85
CA LYS A 70 24.03 -27.40 26.92
C LYS A 70 22.54 -27.11 26.71
N GLU A 71 21.80 -26.80 27.78
CA GLU A 71 20.40 -26.44 27.68
C GLU A 71 20.19 -25.13 26.93
N GLU A 72 21.01 -24.12 27.21
CA GLU A 72 20.96 -22.82 26.52
C GLU A 72 21.30 -22.95 25.03
N VAL A 73 22.35 -23.69 24.69
CA VAL A 73 22.72 -23.94 23.28
C VAL A 73 21.62 -24.71 22.55
N LYS A 74 21.00 -25.69 23.21
CA LYS A 74 19.87 -26.42 22.62
C LYS A 74 18.69 -25.51 22.32
N ARG A 75 18.31 -24.65 23.28
CA ARG A 75 17.24 -23.66 23.07
C ARG A 75 17.59 -22.66 21.96
N ALA A 76 18.82 -22.16 21.94
CA ALA A 76 19.28 -21.24 20.91
C ALA A 76 19.26 -21.86 19.51
N MET A 77 19.55 -23.16 19.39
CA MET A 77 19.40 -23.89 18.12
C MET A 77 17.93 -24.05 17.73
N GLU A 78 17.08 -24.49 18.65
CA GLU A 78 15.63 -24.63 18.39
C GLU A 78 14.97 -23.29 18.00
N ASP A 79 15.37 -22.20 18.64
CA ASP A 79 14.86 -20.87 18.32
C ASP A 79 15.39 -20.37 16.97
N LYS A 80 16.66 -20.67 16.63
CA LYS A 80 17.21 -20.36 15.31
C LYS A 80 16.46 -21.09 14.20
N ASP A 81 16.15 -22.36 14.37
CA ASP A 81 15.40 -23.14 13.38
C ASP A 81 13.99 -22.57 13.20
N LYS A 82 13.30 -22.22 14.30
CA LYS A 82 11.99 -21.56 14.24
C LYS A 82 12.04 -20.19 13.55
N ILE A 83 13.10 -19.41 13.77
CA ILE A 83 13.27 -18.11 13.11
C ILE A 83 13.38 -18.31 11.60
N VAL A 84 14.18 -19.27 11.14
CA VAL A 84 14.32 -19.58 9.71
C VAL A 84 12.98 -20.02 9.11
N ASP A 85 12.24 -20.89 9.79
CA ASP A 85 10.91 -21.33 9.34
C ASP A 85 9.91 -20.17 9.26
N LEU A 86 9.89 -19.29 10.27
CA LEU A 86 9.02 -18.11 10.31
C LEU A 86 9.40 -17.10 9.22
N GLU A 87 10.68 -16.86 8.98
CA GLU A 87 11.16 -15.99 7.91
C GLU A 87 10.70 -16.52 6.53
N GLY A 88 10.77 -17.83 6.29
CA GLY A 88 10.25 -18.43 5.06
C GLY A 88 8.73 -18.32 4.92
N GLN A 89 7.97 -18.47 6.01
CA GLN A 89 6.52 -18.23 6.01
C GLN A 89 6.19 -16.76 5.73
N ILE A 90 6.96 -15.82 6.28
CA ILE A 90 6.76 -14.39 6.02
C ILE A 90 7.04 -14.06 4.55
N GLU A 91 8.10 -14.60 3.96
CA GLU A 91 8.42 -14.39 2.55
C GLU A 91 7.28 -14.90 1.65
N THR A 92 6.86 -16.14 1.85
CA THR A 92 5.75 -16.74 1.07
C THR A 92 4.46 -15.95 1.21
N LEU A 93 4.03 -15.62 2.43
CA LEU A 93 2.83 -14.82 2.68
C LEU A 93 2.94 -13.41 2.07
N THR A 94 4.13 -12.81 2.07
CA THR A 94 4.36 -11.50 1.46
C THR A 94 4.16 -11.56 -0.05
N THR A 95 4.73 -12.57 -0.71
CA THR A 95 4.54 -12.77 -2.15
C THR A 95 3.09 -13.07 -2.52
N GLU A 96 2.37 -13.87 -1.74
CA GLU A 96 0.96 -14.17 -1.94
C GLU A 96 0.11 -12.91 -1.78
N ARG A 97 0.36 -12.10 -0.74
CA ARG A 97 -0.34 -10.84 -0.50
C ARG A 97 -0.10 -9.84 -1.63
N ASP A 98 1.13 -9.71 -2.12
CA ASP A 98 1.44 -8.83 -3.27
C ASP A 98 0.71 -9.29 -4.54
N ASN A 99 0.71 -10.59 -4.83
CA ASN A 99 0.01 -11.17 -5.98
C ASN A 99 -1.52 -11.04 -5.88
N LEU A 100 -2.09 -11.14 -4.68
CA LEU A 100 -3.52 -10.92 -4.48
C LEU A 100 -3.86 -9.43 -4.61
N GLN A 101 -3.02 -8.54 -4.10
CA GLN A 101 -3.22 -7.10 -4.22
C GLN A 101 -3.25 -6.66 -5.68
N THR A 102 -2.32 -7.14 -6.51
CA THR A 102 -2.33 -6.83 -7.95
C THR A 102 -3.60 -7.32 -8.63
N LYS A 103 -4.01 -8.57 -8.38
CA LYS A 103 -5.26 -9.13 -8.91
C LYS A 103 -6.51 -8.34 -8.48
N ILE A 104 -6.56 -7.90 -7.22
CA ILE A 104 -7.67 -7.07 -6.71
C ILE A 104 -7.68 -5.72 -7.45
N THR A 105 -6.54 -5.05 -7.59
CA THR A 105 -6.49 -3.76 -8.29
C THR A 105 -6.85 -3.87 -9.77
N GLU A 106 -6.50 -4.97 -10.45
CA GLU A 106 -6.91 -5.24 -11.82
C GLU A 106 -8.41 -5.52 -11.92
N ALA A 107 -8.96 -6.29 -10.99
CA ALA A 107 -10.39 -6.59 -10.92
C ALA A 107 -11.23 -5.34 -10.63
N GLU A 108 -10.80 -4.50 -9.69
CA GLU A 108 -11.45 -3.22 -9.37
C GLU A 108 -11.45 -2.27 -10.57
N LYS A 109 -10.33 -2.17 -11.30
CA LYS A 109 -10.28 -1.39 -12.56
C LYS A 109 -11.21 -1.95 -13.62
N ALA A 110 -11.26 -3.28 -13.78
CA ALA A 110 -12.15 -3.92 -14.73
C ALA A 110 -13.63 -3.68 -14.38
N GLN A 111 -13.98 -3.73 -13.09
CA GLN A 111 -15.31 -3.44 -12.60
C GLN A 111 -15.68 -1.97 -12.83
N ALA A 112 -14.80 -1.03 -12.46
CA ALA A 112 -15.01 0.40 -12.70
C ALA A 112 -15.21 0.71 -14.19
N LYS A 113 -14.41 0.10 -15.07
CA LYS A 113 -14.59 0.21 -16.53
C LYS A 113 -15.93 -0.36 -17.00
N ALA A 114 -16.38 -1.49 -16.45
CA ALA A 114 -17.66 -2.07 -16.83
C ALA A 114 -18.84 -1.19 -16.39
N GLU A 115 -18.80 -0.64 -15.17
CA GLU A 115 -19.82 0.27 -14.64
C GLU A 115 -19.84 1.60 -15.41
N ALA A 116 -18.66 2.16 -15.71
CA ALA A 116 -18.53 3.35 -16.54
C ALA A 116 -19.03 3.11 -17.98
N GLN A 117 -18.68 1.98 -18.60
CA GLN A 117 -19.17 1.66 -19.95
C GLN A 117 -20.69 1.44 -19.98
N ALA A 118 -21.28 0.83 -18.96
CA ALA A 118 -22.73 0.65 -18.89
C ALA A 118 -23.45 2.01 -18.81
N THR A 119 -23.00 2.89 -17.93
CA THR A 119 -23.57 4.25 -17.78
C THR A 119 -23.34 5.12 -19.02
N ILE A 120 -22.18 5.01 -19.67
CA ILE A 120 -21.88 5.72 -20.92
C ILE A 120 -22.76 5.22 -22.06
N LYS A 121 -22.94 3.90 -22.22
CA LYS A 121 -23.84 3.34 -23.24
C LYS A 121 -25.28 3.81 -23.02
N GLU A 122 -25.77 3.77 -21.79
CA GLU A 122 -27.11 4.28 -21.48
C GLU A 122 -27.26 5.78 -21.80
N ALA A 123 -26.24 6.60 -21.52
CA ALA A 123 -26.27 8.03 -21.81
C ALA A 123 -26.23 8.31 -23.32
N VAL A 124 -25.38 7.60 -24.07
CA VAL A 124 -25.24 7.72 -25.52
C VAL A 124 -26.48 7.20 -26.24
N ASP A 125 -27.09 6.12 -25.76
CA ASP A 125 -28.32 5.57 -26.34
C ASP A 125 -29.51 6.50 -26.16
N LYS A 126 -29.61 7.16 -24.99
CA LYS A 126 -30.61 8.21 -24.72
C LYS A 126 -30.40 9.47 -25.55
N ALA A 127 -29.19 9.73 -26.04
CA ALA A 127 -28.94 10.85 -26.94
C ALA A 127 -29.49 10.52 -28.34
N GLU A 128 -30.30 11.42 -28.90
CA GLU A 128 -30.81 11.34 -30.28
C GLU A 128 -29.71 11.69 -31.31
N LEU A 129 -28.55 11.05 -31.18
CA LEU A 129 -27.41 11.21 -32.08
C LEU A 129 -27.46 10.16 -33.21
N PRO A 130 -26.95 10.46 -34.42
CA PRO A 130 -26.77 9.48 -35.49
C PRO A 130 -25.85 8.33 -35.05
N ASP A 131 -26.06 7.13 -35.60
CA ASP A 131 -25.34 5.91 -35.20
C ASP A 131 -23.81 6.07 -35.29
N ALA A 132 -23.31 6.74 -36.33
CA ALA A 132 -21.88 7.02 -36.51
C ALA A 132 -21.28 7.87 -35.37
N ALA A 133 -22.07 8.78 -34.78
CA ALA A 133 -21.63 9.62 -33.67
C ALA A 133 -21.67 8.85 -32.34
N LYS A 134 -22.66 7.95 -32.17
CA LYS A 134 -22.76 7.05 -31.01
C LYS A 134 -21.57 6.09 -30.95
N GLU A 135 -21.20 5.47 -32.07
CA GLU A 135 -20.04 4.58 -32.15
C GLU A 135 -18.73 5.30 -31.80
N ARG A 136 -18.56 6.52 -32.30
CA ARG A 136 -17.37 7.34 -32.02
C ARG A 136 -17.25 7.73 -30.54
N LEU A 137 -18.37 8.03 -29.88
CA LEU A 137 -18.40 8.30 -28.44
C LEU A 137 -18.07 7.04 -27.63
N ILE A 138 -18.67 5.90 -27.97
CA ILE A 138 -18.39 4.63 -27.30
C ILE A 138 -16.91 4.23 -27.45
N GLU A 139 -16.32 4.45 -28.62
CA GLU A 139 -14.90 4.17 -28.85
C GLU A 139 -13.98 5.12 -28.07
N ARG A 140 -14.32 6.41 -28.01
CA ARG A 140 -13.56 7.42 -27.26
C ARG A 140 -13.51 7.15 -25.75
N PHE A 141 -14.57 6.55 -25.21
CA PHE A 141 -14.69 6.22 -23.78
C PHE A 141 -14.44 4.74 -23.45
N LYS A 142 -13.91 3.94 -24.39
CA LYS A 142 -13.65 2.51 -24.20
C LYS A 142 -12.77 2.21 -22.99
N ASP A 143 -11.79 3.06 -22.71
CA ASP A 143 -10.84 2.90 -21.60
C ASP A 143 -11.16 3.77 -20.38
N ALA A 144 -12.29 4.48 -20.39
CA ALA A 144 -12.68 5.34 -19.29
C ALA A 144 -13.05 4.52 -18.05
N GLU A 145 -12.47 4.88 -16.91
CA GLU A 145 -12.75 4.26 -15.60
C GLU A 145 -13.88 5.00 -14.85
N SER A 146 -14.39 6.11 -15.39
CA SER A 146 -15.53 6.85 -14.88
C SER A 146 -16.44 7.36 -16.00
N ALA A 147 -17.69 7.68 -15.65
CA ALA A 147 -18.67 8.28 -16.54
C ALA A 147 -18.52 9.82 -16.67
N ASP A 148 -17.45 10.40 -16.13
CA ASP A 148 -17.27 11.84 -16.08
C ASP A 148 -17.01 12.41 -17.48
N GLY A 149 -17.67 13.52 -17.79
CA GLY A 149 -17.52 14.21 -19.08
C GLY A 149 -18.30 13.61 -20.24
N ILE A 150 -19.05 12.50 -20.05
CA ILE A 150 -19.88 11.95 -21.13
C ILE A 150 -20.99 12.91 -21.57
N VAL A 151 -21.60 13.63 -20.61
CA VAL A 151 -22.65 14.61 -20.89
C VAL A 151 -22.11 15.78 -21.72
N GLU A 152 -20.91 16.27 -21.37
CA GLU A 152 -20.24 17.33 -22.13
C GLU A 152 -19.83 16.85 -23.52
N ALA A 153 -19.36 15.61 -23.63
CA ALA A 153 -19.00 15.02 -24.92
C ALA A 153 -20.23 14.84 -25.82
N ILE A 154 -21.35 14.35 -25.28
CA ILE A 154 -22.63 14.25 -25.98
C ILE A 154 -23.07 15.64 -26.45
N GLN A 155 -23.06 16.64 -25.57
CA GLN A 155 -23.46 18.01 -25.94
C GLN A 155 -22.55 18.59 -27.02
N SER A 156 -21.24 18.37 -26.94
CA SER A 156 -20.29 18.84 -27.95
C SER A 156 -20.54 18.21 -29.32
N GLU A 157 -20.94 16.93 -29.36
CA GLU A 157 -21.25 16.24 -30.61
C GLU A 157 -22.60 16.69 -31.17
N VAL A 158 -23.60 16.93 -30.31
CA VAL A 158 -24.88 17.56 -30.68
C VAL A 158 -24.63 18.95 -31.31
N ASP A 159 -23.83 19.79 -30.66
CA ASP A 159 -23.51 21.14 -31.16
C ASP A 159 -22.73 21.10 -32.47
N TYR A 160 -21.82 20.12 -32.63
CA TYR A 160 -21.07 19.91 -33.86
C TYR A 160 -21.98 19.48 -35.02
N ILE A 161 -22.87 18.53 -34.77
CA ILE A 161 -23.86 18.07 -35.76
C ILE A 161 -24.83 19.20 -36.10
N ALA A 162 -25.28 19.98 -35.13
CA ALA A 162 -26.12 21.15 -35.36
C ALA A 162 -25.43 22.16 -36.29
N LYS A 163 -24.18 22.53 -36.00
CA LYS A 163 -23.36 23.40 -36.87
C LYS A 163 -23.16 22.80 -38.27
N LEU A 164 -22.92 21.50 -38.36
CA LEU A 164 -22.74 20.82 -39.64
C LEU A 164 -24.06 20.79 -40.45
N SER A 165 -25.20 20.61 -39.78
CA SER A 165 -26.52 20.66 -40.42
C SER A 165 -26.85 22.06 -40.94
N GLU A 166 -26.42 23.11 -40.24
CA GLU A 166 -26.56 24.50 -40.68
C GLU A 166 -25.59 24.84 -41.81
N ALA A 167 -24.37 24.32 -41.79
CA ALA A 167 -23.40 24.48 -42.87
C ALA A 167 -23.77 23.68 -44.13
N GLY A 168 -24.43 22.53 -43.97
CA GLY A 168 -24.93 21.68 -45.05
C GLY A 168 -26.20 22.23 -45.73
N LYS A 169 -26.91 23.17 -45.09
CA LYS A 169 -27.93 23.97 -45.76
C LYS A 169 -27.25 24.98 -46.68
N VAL A 170 -26.87 24.53 -47.88
CA VAL A 170 -26.45 25.43 -48.96
C VAL A 170 -27.63 26.35 -49.27
N LYS A 171 -27.54 27.60 -48.81
CA LYS A 171 -28.51 28.66 -49.06
C LYS A 171 -28.53 28.95 -50.57
N GLY A 172 -29.42 28.29 -51.29
CA GLY A 172 -29.52 28.40 -52.76
C GLY A 172 -29.92 27.12 -53.49
N PHE A 173 -29.85 25.94 -52.85
CA PHE A 173 -30.53 24.74 -53.34
C PHE A 173 -31.87 24.64 -52.61
N GLY A 174 -32.92 25.14 -53.28
CA GLY A 174 -34.25 25.26 -52.70
C GLY A 174 -34.73 23.97 -52.05
N ILE A 175 -35.37 24.11 -50.90
CA ILE A 175 -36.28 23.09 -50.39
C ILE A 175 -37.33 22.91 -51.49
N THR A 176 -37.21 21.84 -52.28
CA THR A 176 -38.30 21.42 -53.15
C THR A 176 -39.39 20.87 -52.23
N ASN A 177 -40.22 21.77 -51.68
CA ASN A 177 -41.61 21.41 -51.49
C ASN A 177 -42.11 21.12 -52.90
N VAL A 178 -42.03 19.84 -53.31
CA VAL A 178 -42.48 19.37 -54.61
C VAL A 178 -43.98 19.62 -54.67
N ASN A 179 -44.36 20.80 -55.14
CA ASN A 179 -45.74 21.09 -55.47
C ASN A 179 -45.83 20.90 -56.98
N ALA A 180 -45.99 19.63 -57.36
CA ALA A 180 -45.91 19.18 -58.74
C ALA A 180 -46.83 19.95 -59.70
N GLU A 181 -47.92 20.54 -59.19
CA GLU A 181 -48.82 21.40 -59.97
C GLU A 181 -48.19 22.78 -60.24
N LYS A 182 -47.69 23.47 -59.20
CA LYS A 182 -47.03 24.78 -59.36
C LYS A 182 -45.74 24.69 -60.16
N ASP A 183 -44.98 23.61 -59.97
CA ASP A 183 -43.74 23.38 -60.70
C ASP A 183 -44.00 23.12 -62.19
N ARG A 184 -45.10 22.41 -62.53
CA ARG A 184 -45.53 22.23 -63.92
C ARG A 184 -46.04 23.51 -64.55
N GLU A 185 -46.79 24.33 -63.84
CA GLU A 185 -47.26 25.63 -64.34
C GLU A 185 -46.09 26.59 -64.61
N ALA A 186 -45.13 26.68 -63.69
CA ALA A 186 -43.92 27.49 -63.87
C ALA A 186 -43.07 26.99 -65.05
N LEU A 187 -42.98 25.66 -65.25
CA LEU A 187 -42.34 25.09 -66.43
C LEU A 187 -43.10 25.50 -67.70
N LYS A 188 -44.42 25.33 -67.76
CA LYS A 188 -45.26 25.71 -68.91
C LYS A 188 -45.09 27.18 -69.28
N GLU A 189 -45.08 28.09 -68.30
CA GLU A 189 -44.84 29.51 -68.53
C GLU A 189 -43.42 29.81 -69.03
N SER A 190 -42.41 29.13 -68.48
CA SER A 190 -41.03 29.30 -68.95
C SER A 190 -40.84 28.84 -70.40
N PHE A 191 -41.50 27.73 -70.80
CA PHE A 191 -41.46 27.22 -72.17
C PHE A 191 -42.21 28.13 -73.14
N LYS A 192 -43.36 28.70 -72.74
CA LYS A 192 -44.06 29.76 -73.52
C LYS A 192 -43.19 30.99 -73.76
N LYS A 193 -42.37 31.37 -72.76
CA LYS A 193 -41.50 32.54 -72.84
C LYS A 193 -40.24 32.30 -73.67
N MET A 194 -39.68 31.08 -73.63
CA MET A 194 -38.46 30.72 -74.35
C MET A 194 -38.71 30.30 -75.80
N HIS A 195 -39.90 29.75 -76.10
CA HIS A 195 -40.30 29.29 -77.43
C HIS A 195 -41.70 29.79 -77.80
N PRO A 196 -41.84 31.08 -78.18
CA PRO A 196 -43.13 31.67 -78.58
C PRO A 196 -43.77 30.99 -79.80
N GLU A 197 -42.97 30.32 -80.63
CA GLU A 197 -43.39 29.61 -81.83
C GLU A 197 -43.98 28.20 -81.58
N TRP A 198 -43.96 27.70 -80.35
CA TRP A 198 -44.52 26.37 -80.03
C TRP A 198 -46.02 26.45 -79.76
N THR A 199 -46.76 25.47 -80.28
CA THR A 199 -48.19 25.35 -79.98
C THR A 199 -48.38 24.85 -78.55
N ASP A 200 -49.54 25.15 -77.94
CA ASP A 200 -49.84 24.73 -76.56
C ASP A 200 -49.69 23.20 -76.37
N GLU A 201 -49.98 22.41 -77.40
CA GLU A 201 -49.83 20.94 -77.41
C GLU A 201 -48.34 20.49 -77.38
N GLN A 202 -47.45 21.23 -78.02
CA GLN A 202 -46.01 20.96 -78.01
C GLN A 202 -45.38 21.32 -76.66
N ILE A 203 -45.84 22.42 -76.05
CA ILE A 203 -45.42 22.84 -74.71
C ILE A 203 -45.90 21.85 -73.66
N GLU A 204 -47.13 21.36 -73.79
CA GLU A 204 -47.66 20.33 -72.89
C GLU A 204 -46.87 19.03 -72.99
N THR A 205 -46.55 18.58 -74.21
CA THR A 205 -45.71 17.39 -74.43
C THR A 205 -44.30 17.54 -73.84
N ALA A 206 -43.71 18.73 -73.92
CA ALA A 206 -42.40 19.03 -73.36
C ALA A 206 -42.41 19.07 -71.82
N VAL A 207 -43.50 19.52 -71.20
CA VAL A 207 -43.63 19.62 -69.74
C VAL A 207 -44.11 18.31 -69.10
N SER A 208 -44.93 17.52 -69.80
CA SER A 208 -45.47 16.27 -69.25
C SER A 208 -44.48 15.11 -69.35
N GLY A 209 -43.53 15.16 -70.31
CA GLY A 209 -42.84 13.97 -70.77
C GLY A 209 -43.83 13.02 -71.47
N ARG A 210 -43.31 12.12 -72.32
CA ARG A 210 -44.14 11.14 -73.04
C ARG A 210 -44.90 10.22 -72.11
#